data_AF-A0A3M1GF46-F1
#
_entry.id   AF-A0A3M1GF46-F1
#
_cell.length_a   1.000
_cell.length_b   1.000
_cell.length_c   1.000
_cell.angle_alpha   90.00
_cell.angle_beta   90.00
_cell.angle_gamma   90.00
#
_symmetry.space_group_name_H-M   'P 1'
#
loop_
_entity.id
_entity.type
_entity.pdbx_description
1 polymer ?
#
loop_
_entity_poly.entity_id
_entity_poly.type
_entity_poly.pdbx_seq_one_letter_code
_entity_poly.pdbx_strand_id
1 'polypeptide(L)'
;MKKTVIAILVVVVVGALLLEGLDRSSDKKTLRTTGRVELDEVIISTEVPGKVLKILVKEGQKVNEGDPLAEIDNESLSIQARVLKRQIEAKEEALRAYYRELEFTKVKAQSSVSQAQASVEIARNRLKEAEAEFNRRKAQMQRFKNLSEKGVSPKERFEEIQKVYLQAKEQLKAAQAALQAEEARLQEAKALTLKTKALQAKIKAMDKEILSLKAQLQRIKLDIKKTVIRAPSDGIVYRKLTEEGEVLGPMGPVFVLLKPRSL
;
A
#
# COMPACT_ATOMS: atom_id res chain seq x y z
N MET A 1 42.24 -110.62 36.70
CA MET A 1 42.71 -109.20 36.63
C MET A 1 42.36 -108.46 35.33
N LYS A 2 41.97 -109.12 34.21
CA LYS A 2 41.64 -108.42 32.94
C LYS A 2 40.28 -107.71 32.90
N LYS A 3 39.28 -108.12 33.71
CA LYS A 3 37.92 -107.55 33.68
C LYS A 3 37.78 -106.21 34.42
N THR A 4 38.60 -105.96 35.44
CA THR A 4 38.58 -104.71 36.22
C THR A 4 39.20 -103.54 35.47
N VAL A 5 40.20 -103.80 34.61
CA VAL A 5 40.84 -102.76 33.78
C VAL A 5 39.88 -102.22 32.70
N ILE A 6 39.06 -103.11 32.10
CA ILE A 6 38.07 -102.71 31.08
C ILE A 6 36.96 -101.85 31.69
N ALA A 7 36.51 -102.18 32.91
CA ALA A 7 35.48 -101.42 33.60
C ALA A 7 35.93 -99.98 33.92
N ILE A 8 37.19 -99.80 34.35
CA ILE A 8 37.75 -98.46 34.63
C ILE A 8 37.87 -97.64 33.33
N LEU A 9 38.26 -98.28 32.22
CA LEU A 9 38.44 -97.60 30.94
C LEU A 9 37.09 -97.11 30.37
N VAL A 10 36.02 -97.88 30.54
CA VAL A 10 34.65 -97.47 30.15
C VAL A 10 34.16 -96.30 31.00
N VAL A 11 34.43 -96.28 32.31
CA VAL A 11 34.04 -95.16 33.18
C VAL A 11 34.78 -93.88 32.81
N VAL A 12 36.05 -93.96 32.41
CA VAL A 12 36.83 -92.79 31.96
C VAL A 12 36.32 -92.27 30.62
N VAL A 13 35.95 -93.14 29.68
CA VAL A 13 35.42 -92.73 28.37
C VAL A 13 34.01 -92.13 28.50
N VAL A 14 33.16 -92.71 29.35
CA VAL A 14 31.82 -92.16 29.63
C VAL A 14 31.92 -90.85 30.41
N GLY A 15 32.88 -90.73 31.33
CA GLY A 15 33.17 -89.48 32.03
C GLY A 15 33.67 -88.37 31.10
N ALA A 16 34.55 -88.70 30.14
CA ALA A 16 35.03 -87.76 29.14
C ALA A 16 33.91 -87.31 28.18
N LEU A 17 33.06 -88.24 27.73
CA LEU A 17 31.91 -87.93 26.87
C LEU A 17 30.83 -87.11 27.59
N LEU A 18 30.64 -87.31 28.90
CA LEU A 18 29.73 -86.50 29.71
C LEU A 18 30.30 -85.10 29.99
N LEU A 19 31.63 -84.97 30.13
CA LEU A 19 32.30 -83.67 30.29
C LEU A 19 32.27 -82.85 28.99
N GLU A 20 32.45 -83.48 27.81
CA GLU A 20 32.27 -82.80 26.51
C GLU A 20 30.80 -82.44 26.23
N GLY A 21 29.84 -83.18 26.81
CA GLY A 21 28.41 -82.93 26.67
C GLY A 21 27.87 -81.75 27.49
N LEU A 22 28.55 -81.37 28.58
CA LEU A 22 28.11 -80.27 29.46
C LEU A 22 28.62 -78.88 29.03
N ASP A 23 29.64 -78.80 28.16
CA ASP A 23 30.22 -77.53 27.71
C ASP A 23 29.50 -76.92 26.47
N ARG A 24 28.33 -77.46 26.14
CA ARG A 24 27.43 -76.95 25.08
C ARG A 24 26.26 -76.12 25.62
N SER A 25 26.43 -75.51 26.80
CA SER A 25 25.45 -74.58 27.33
C SER A 25 25.65 -73.17 26.77
N SER A 26 24.93 -72.91 25.68
CA SER A 26 24.25 -71.63 25.43
C SER A 26 25.10 -70.35 25.41
N ASP A 27 26.03 -70.26 24.45
CA ASP A 27 26.46 -68.95 23.94
C ASP A 27 25.38 -68.41 22.99
N LYS A 28 24.24 -67.97 23.55
CA LYS A 28 23.28 -67.13 22.82
C LYS A 28 24.00 -65.82 22.53
N LYS A 29 24.74 -65.76 21.42
CA LYS A 29 25.24 -64.52 20.82
C LYS A 29 24.06 -63.59 20.61
N THR A 30 23.79 -62.74 21.60
CA THR A 30 22.92 -61.59 21.45
C THR A 30 23.62 -60.69 20.45
N LEU A 31 23.13 -60.68 19.21
CA LEU A 31 23.55 -59.73 18.19
C LEU A 31 23.27 -58.31 18.72
N ARG A 32 24.28 -57.72 19.36
CA ARG A 32 24.30 -56.30 19.70
C ARG A 32 24.63 -55.54 18.43
N THR A 33 23.60 -55.30 17.62
CA THR A 33 23.70 -54.36 16.51
C THR A 33 23.56 -52.94 17.06
N THR A 34 24.55 -52.09 16.80
CA THR A 34 24.45 -50.65 17.09
C THR A 34 23.98 -49.95 15.82
N GLY A 35 22.69 -49.62 15.77
CA GLY A 35 22.14 -48.75 14.74
C GLY A 35 22.35 -47.29 15.13
N ARG A 36 22.95 -46.48 14.26
CA ARG A 36 22.98 -45.02 14.40
C ARG A 36 21.85 -44.45 13.56
N VAL A 37 20.87 -43.81 14.20
CA VAL A 37 19.81 -43.08 13.50
C VAL A 37 20.27 -41.63 13.40
N GLU A 38 20.54 -41.18 12.18
CA GLU A 38 20.77 -39.76 11.90
C GLU A 38 19.43 -39.10 11.59
N LEU A 39 19.09 -38.07 12.36
CA LEU A 39 17.84 -37.33 12.24
C LEU A 39 18.15 -35.90 11.79
N ASP A 40 17.36 -35.38 10.86
CA ASP A 40 17.46 -34.00 10.42
C ASP A 40 16.74 -33.10 11.44
N GLU A 41 17.52 -32.35 12.24
CA GLU A 41 17.01 -31.41 13.23
C GLU A 41 16.81 -30.02 12.62
N VAL A 42 15.61 -29.46 12.79
CA VAL A 42 15.25 -28.08 12.40
C VAL A 42 14.98 -27.27 13.65
N ILE A 43 15.78 -26.22 13.88
CA ILE A 43 15.57 -25.29 14.99
C ILE A 43 14.53 -24.27 14.57
N ILE A 44 13.44 -24.18 15.32
CA ILE A 44 12.43 -23.14 15.18
C ILE A 44 12.78 -22.03 16.15
N SER A 45 13.00 -20.84 15.62
CA SER A 45 13.23 -19.63 16.39
C SER A 45 12.06 -18.66 16.26
N THR A 46 11.93 -17.76 17.23
CA THR A 46 11.01 -16.64 17.11
C THR A 46 11.54 -15.60 16.12
N GLU A 47 10.64 -15.07 15.28
CA GLU A 47 10.94 -13.92 14.41
C GLU A 47 10.75 -12.57 15.12
N VAL A 48 9.97 -12.55 16.20
CA VAL A 48 9.63 -11.33 16.95
C VAL A 48 10.05 -11.46 18.43
N PRO A 49 10.66 -10.43 19.03
CA PRO A 49 10.98 -10.46 20.44
C PRO A 49 9.71 -10.35 21.29
N GLY A 50 9.67 -11.07 22.40
CA GLY A 50 8.54 -11.00 23.32
C GLY A 50 8.53 -12.10 24.37
N LYS A 51 7.58 -12.00 25.29
CA LYS A 51 7.36 -12.98 26.36
C LYS A 51 6.55 -14.16 25.82
N VAL A 52 6.99 -15.39 26.07
CA VAL A 52 6.20 -16.59 25.75
C VAL A 52 4.98 -16.63 26.68
N LEU A 53 3.77 -16.50 26.12
CA LEU A 53 2.52 -16.60 26.87
C LEU A 53 2.16 -18.05 27.15
N LYS A 54 2.25 -18.89 26.10
CA LYS A 54 1.77 -20.26 26.17
C LYS A 54 2.50 -21.16 25.20
N ILE A 55 2.74 -22.39 25.65
CA ILE A 55 3.26 -23.47 24.81
C ILE A 55 2.12 -24.45 24.52
N LEU A 56 1.83 -24.68 23.24
CA LEU A 56 0.65 -25.40 22.77
C LEU A 56 0.93 -26.87 22.46
N VAL A 57 2.20 -27.27 22.43
CA VAL A 57 2.67 -28.62 22.07
C VAL A 57 3.57 -29.22 23.14
N LYS A 58 3.65 -30.55 23.16
CA LYS A 58 4.52 -31.32 24.06
C LYS A 58 5.66 -31.98 23.30
N GLU A 59 6.76 -32.28 23.99
CA GLU A 59 7.83 -33.11 23.44
C GLU A 59 7.29 -34.49 23.04
N GLY A 60 7.76 -35.01 21.91
CA GLY A 60 7.27 -36.24 21.28
C GLY A 60 5.97 -36.11 20.50
N GLN A 61 5.31 -34.93 20.50
CA GLN A 61 4.08 -34.71 19.74
C GLN A 61 4.37 -34.56 18.24
N LYS A 62 3.55 -35.23 17.41
CA LYS A 62 3.55 -35.03 15.96
C LYS A 62 2.76 -33.76 15.62
N VAL A 63 3.33 -32.92 14.76
CA VAL A 63 2.74 -31.67 14.26
C VAL A 63 2.80 -31.65 12.74
N ASN A 64 1.82 -30.99 12.13
CA ASN A 64 1.78 -30.76 10.68
C ASN A 64 2.23 -29.33 10.35
N GLU A 65 2.55 -29.08 9.08
CA GLU A 65 2.87 -27.74 8.59
C GLU A 65 1.75 -26.74 8.94
N GLY A 66 2.14 -25.62 9.55
CA GLY A 66 1.23 -24.55 9.96
C GLY A 66 0.62 -24.72 11.35
N ASP A 67 0.80 -25.86 12.03
CA ASP A 67 0.28 -26.06 13.38
C ASP A 67 0.91 -25.08 14.38
N PRO A 68 0.11 -24.45 15.27
CA PRO A 68 0.63 -23.51 16.26
C PRO A 68 1.36 -24.25 17.38
N LEU A 69 2.58 -23.81 17.68
CA LEU A 69 3.48 -24.44 18.65
C LEU A 69 3.58 -23.63 19.95
N ALA A 70 3.68 -22.31 19.83
CA ALA A 70 3.71 -21.40 20.97
C ALA A 70 3.12 -20.04 20.59
N GLU A 71 2.67 -19.31 21.61
CA GLU A 71 2.15 -17.95 21.50
C GLU A 71 3.03 -17.00 22.29
N ILE A 72 3.46 -15.92 21.64
CA ILE A 72 4.18 -14.80 22.22
C ILE A 72 3.17 -13.68 22.52
N ASP A 73 3.40 -12.98 23.64
CA ASP A 73 2.63 -11.80 24.03
C ASP A 73 2.68 -10.73 22.94
N ASN A 74 1.49 -10.40 22.43
CA ASN A 74 1.29 -9.42 21.38
C ASN A 74 0.46 -8.22 21.84
N GLU A 75 0.20 -8.06 23.15
CA GLU A 75 -0.67 -6.99 23.66
C GLU A 75 -0.14 -5.60 23.23
N SER A 76 1.16 -5.37 23.41
CA SER A 76 1.82 -4.13 22.99
C SER A 76 1.67 -3.88 21.48
N LEU A 77 1.90 -4.89 20.65
CA LEU A 77 1.75 -4.79 19.19
C LEU A 77 0.29 -4.53 18.79
N SER A 78 -0.66 -5.18 19.45
CA SER A 78 -2.09 -5.02 19.22
C SER A 78 -2.58 -3.62 19.59
N ILE A 79 -2.07 -3.05 20.69
CA ILE A 79 -2.33 -1.66 21.09
C ILE A 79 -1.75 -0.71 20.03
N GLN A 80 -0.50 -0.90 19.61
CA GLN A 80 0.14 -0.08 18.58
C GLN A 80 -0.65 -0.13 17.26
N ALA A 81 -1.08 -1.31 16.83
CA ALA A 81 -1.92 -1.47 15.64
C ALA A 81 -3.26 -0.73 15.77
N ARG A 82 -3.88 -0.75 16.97
CA ARG A 82 -5.14 -0.04 17.23
C ARG A 82 -4.96 1.46 17.18
N VAL A 83 -3.92 2.00 17.81
CA VAL A 83 -3.60 3.45 17.77
C VAL A 83 -3.36 3.89 16.34
N LEU A 84 -2.53 3.16 15.59
CA LEU A 84 -2.22 3.50 14.20
C LEU A 84 -3.45 3.41 13.30
N LYS A 85 -4.33 2.42 13.51
CA LYS A 85 -5.62 2.31 12.81
C LYS A 85 -6.49 3.54 13.06
N ARG A 86 -6.58 4.02 14.31
CA ARG A 86 -7.35 5.24 14.64
C ARG A 86 -6.76 6.49 13.99
N GLN A 87 -5.43 6.58 13.90
CA GLN A 87 -4.78 7.68 13.18
C GLN A 87 -5.11 7.66 11.68
N ILE A 88 -5.11 6.47 11.05
CA ILE A 88 -5.53 6.31 9.65
C ILE A 88 -6.99 6.74 9.47
N GLU A 89 -7.91 6.27 10.32
CA GLU A 89 -9.32 6.63 10.26
C GLU A 89 -9.53 8.16 10.38
N ALA A 90 -8.82 8.83 11.29
CA ALA A 90 -8.89 10.27 11.45
C ALA A 90 -8.36 11.03 10.21
N LYS A 91 -7.27 10.54 9.59
CA LYS A 91 -6.71 11.12 8.36
C LYS A 91 -7.61 10.89 7.16
N GLU A 92 -8.25 9.73 7.06
CA GLU A 92 -9.25 9.42 6.02
C GLU A 92 -10.48 10.33 6.15
N GLU A 93 -10.95 10.61 7.38
CA GLU A 93 -12.04 11.57 7.59
C GLU A 93 -11.64 12.98 7.18
N ALA A 94 -10.44 13.43 7.56
CA ALA A 94 -9.92 14.72 7.11
C ALA A 94 -9.82 14.79 5.58
N LEU A 95 -9.36 13.72 4.93
CA LEU A 95 -9.29 13.60 3.47
C LEU A 95 -10.69 13.71 2.83
N ARG A 96 -11.71 13.05 3.41
CA ARG A 96 -13.10 13.18 2.94
C ARG A 96 -13.59 14.64 2.98
N ALA A 97 -13.25 15.37 4.05
CA ALA A 97 -13.57 16.81 4.12
C ALA A 97 -12.87 17.61 3.02
N TYR A 98 -11.61 17.32 2.71
CA TYR A 98 -10.89 17.96 1.60
C TYR A 98 -11.50 17.66 0.22
N TYR A 99 -11.98 16.44 -0.02
CA TYR A 99 -12.69 16.11 -1.26
C TYR A 99 -13.99 16.92 -1.41
N ARG A 100 -14.75 17.10 -0.33
CA ARG A 100 -15.96 17.94 -0.33
C ARG A 100 -15.62 19.41 -0.63
N GLU A 101 -14.57 19.93 -0.02
CA GLU A 101 -14.09 21.29 -0.27
C GLU A 101 -13.62 21.47 -1.72
N LEU A 102 -12.97 20.45 -2.29
CA LEU A 102 -12.56 20.46 -3.69
C LEU A 102 -13.75 20.51 -4.64
N GLU A 103 -14.76 19.66 -4.43
CA GLU A 103 -15.95 19.67 -5.27
C GLU A 103 -16.69 21.02 -5.17
N PHE A 104 -16.86 21.54 -3.95
CA PHE A 104 -17.46 22.85 -3.74
C PHE A 104 -16.69 23.97 -4.47
N THR A 105 -15.37 24.00 -4.30
CA THR A 105 -14.50 25.00 -4.94
C THR A 105 -14.50 24.87 -6.46
N LYS A 106 -14.53 23.64 -6.98
CA LYS A 106 -14.59 23.36 -8.42
C LYS A 106 -15.90 23.84 -9.03
N VAL A 107 -17.03 23.53 -8.41
CA VAL A 107 -18.35 24.01 -8.86
C VAL A 107 -18.41 25.53 -8.83
N LYS A 108 -17.91 26.16 -7.75
CA LYS A 108 -17.85 27.62 -7.64
C LYS A 108 -16.95 28.25 -8.71
N ALA A 109 -15.77 27.70 -8.96
CA ALA A 109 -14.86 28.17 -10.00
C ALA A 109 -15.47 28.02 -11.39
N GLN A 110 -16.09 26.87 -11.68
CA GLN A 110 -16.74 26.62 -12.97
C GLN A 110 -17.92 27.57 -13.21
N SER A 111 -18.75 27.81 -12.19
CA SER A 111 -19.85 28.78 -12.26
C SER A 111 -19.33 30.19 -12.53
N SER A 112 -18.29 30.62 -11.80
CA SER A 112 -17.66 31.93 -12.02
C SER A 112 -17.06 32.09 -13.42
N VAL A 113 -16.39 31.05 -13.93
CA VAL A 113 -15.86 31.05 -15.31
C VAL A 113 -17.00 31.10 -16.32
N SER A 114 -18.06 30.32 -16.13
CA SER A 114 -19.22 30.32 -17.04
C SER A 114 -19.92 31.68 -17.09
N GLN A 115 -20.08 32.35 -15.95
CA GLN A 115 -20.66 33.70 -15.87
C GLN A 115 -19.76 34.72 -16.59
N ALA A 116 -18.45 34.69 -16.33
CA ALA A 116 -17.51 35.61 -17.00
C ALA A 116 -17.44 35.36 -18.52
N GLN A 117 -17.53 34.10 -18.95
CA GLN A 117 -17.61 33.75 -20.38
C GLN A 117 -18.84 34.35 -21.05
N ALA A 118 -20.01 34.26 -20.41
CA ALA A 118 -21.23 34.87 -20.92
C ALA A 118 -21.10 36.40 -21.01
N SER A 119 -20.49 37.06 -20.02
CA SER A 119 -20.23 38.50 -20.06
C SER A 119 -19.29 38.90 -21.20
N VAL A 120 -18.22 38.13 -21.43
CA VAL A 120 -17.31 38.33 -22.57
C VAL A 120 -18.05 38.18 -23.90
N GLU A 121 -18.94 37.19 -24.02
CA GLU A 121 -19.74 37.00 -25.23
C GLU A 121 -20.68 38.18 -25.50
N ILE A 122 -21.35 38.69 -24.47
CA ILE A 122 -22.19 39.90 -24.57
C ILE A 122 -21.35 41.09 -25.00
N ALA A 123 -20.18 41.31 -24.38
CA ALA A 123 -19.29 42.42 -24.74
C ALA A 123 -18.74 42.29 -26.16
N ARG A 124 -18.45 41.07 -26.62
CA ARG A 124 -18.00 40.77 -27.97
C ARG A 124 -19.08 41.07 -29.00
N ASN A 125 -20.35 40.74 -28.70
CA ASN A 125 -21.47 41.08 -29.57
C ASN A 125 -21.65 42.60 -29.69
N ARG A 126 -21.54 43.34 -28.58
CA ARG A 126 -21.57 44.82 -28.59
C ARG A 126 -20.41 45.41 -29.39
N LEU A 127 -19.21 44.84 -29.29
CA LEU A 127 -18.08 45.25 -30.12
C LEU A 127 -18.39 45.06 -31.61
N LYS A 128 -18.93 43.89 -31.99
CA LYS A 128 -19.30 43.60 -33.37
C LYS A 128 -20.36 44.58 -33.92
N GLU A 129 -21.34 44.95 -33.09
CA GLU A 129 -22.34 45.97 -33.42
C GLU A 129 -21.69 47.36 -33.64
N ALA A 130 -20.80 47.77 -32.74
CA ALA A 130 -20.08 49.03 -32.84
C ALA A 130 -19.13 49.08 -34.05
N GLU A 131 -18.47 47.96 -34.38
CA GLU A 131 -17.64 47.83 -35.59
C GLU A 131 -18.48 47.97 -36.86
N ALA A 132 -19.65 47.35 -36.91
CA ALA A 132 -20.56 47.47 -38.03
C ALA A 132 -21.04 48.93 -38.22
N GLU A 133 -21.40 49.62 -37.13
CA GLU A 133 -21.80 51.03 -37.17
C GLU A 133 -20.63 51.94 -37.60
N PHE A 134 -19.44 51.74 -37.03
CA PHE A 134 -18.23 52.47 -37.43
C PHE A 134 -17.95 52.31 -38.93
N ASN A 135 -18.03 51.09 -39.46
CA ASN A 135 -17.81 50.83 -40.88
C ASN A 135 -18.85 51.50 -41.77
N ARG A 136 -20.14 51.48 -41.36
CA ARG A 136 -21.21 52.20 -42.07
C ARG A 136 -20.94 53.71 -42.10
N ARG A 137 -20.61 54.33 -40.96
CA ARG A 137 -20.35 55.77 -40.86
C ARG A 137 -19.06 56.17 -41.58
N LYS A 138 -18.03 55.33 -41.54
CA LYS A 138 -16.77 55.52 -42.28
C LYS A 138 -17.01 55.53 -43.78
N ALA A 139 -17.76 54.57 -44.31
CA ALA A 139 -18.09 54.53 -45.74
C ALA A 139 -18.92 55.76 -46.17
N GLN A 140 -19.88 56.19 -45.34
CA GLN A 140 -20.66 57.39 -45.59
C GLN A 140 -19.79 58.65 -45.62
N MET A 141 -18.88 58.81 -44.65
CA MET A 141 -17.91 59.91 -44.58
C MET A 141 -17.00 59.95 -45.81
N GLN A 142 -16.45 58.79 -46.22
CA GLN A 142 -15.61 58.68 -47.41
C GLN A 142 -16.38 59.05 -48.69
N ARG A 143 -17.63 58.59 -48.83
CA ARG A 143 -18.48 58.93 -49.97
C ARG A 143 -18.73 60.44 -50.06
N PHE A 144 -19.08 61.07 -48.93
CA PHE A 144 -19.31 62.51 -48.88
C PHE A 144 -18.04 63.34 -49.09
N LYS A 145 -16.89 62.89 -48.57
CA LYS A 145 -15.59 63.51 -48.85
C LYS A 145 -15.33 63.61 -50.36
N ASN A 146 -15.50 62.50 -51.07
CA ASN A 146 -15.30 62.44 -52.52
C ASN A 146 -16.31 63.31 -53.31
N LEU A 147 -17.54 63.50 -52.79
CA LEU A 147 -18.56 64.36 -53.40
C LEU A 147 -18.30 65.85 -53.15
N SER A 148 -17.81 66.20 -51.96
CA SER A 148 -17.43 67.58 -51.61
C SER A 148 -16.18 68.03 -52.35
N GLU A 149 -15.18 67.16 -52.53
CA GLU A 149 -13.98 67.44 -53.35
C GLU A 149 -14.33 67.72 -54.82
N LYS A 150 -15.45 67.18 -55.31
CA LYS A 150 -16.00 67.44 -56.66
C LYS A 150 -16.87 68.70 -56.74
N GLY A 151 -17.00 69.45 -55.64
CA GLY A 151 -17.75 70.72 -55.59
C GLY A 151 -19.29 70.60 -55.53
N VAL A 152 -19.82 69.39 -55.35
CA VAL A 152 -21.27 69.10 -55.48
C VAL A 152 -22.02 69.15 -54.13
N SER A 153 -21.33 69.24 -52.99
CA SER A 153 -21.96 69.15 -51.66
C SER A 153 -21.54 70.27 -50.69
N PRO A 154 -22.47 70.82 -49.87
CA PRO A 154 -22.18 71.87 -48.88
C PRO A 154 -21.15 71.44 -47.82
N LYS A 155 -20.29 72.37 -47.38
CA LYS A 155 -19.27 72.14 -46.35
C LYS A 155 -19.88 71.77 -44.99
N GLU A 156 -20.98 72.41 -44.56
CA GLU A 156 -21.62 72.07 -43.27
C GLU A 156 -22.05 70.60 -43.19
N ARG A 157 -22.54 70.04 -44.30
CA ARG A 157 -23.01 68.64 -44.34
C ARG A 157 -21.85 67.65 -44.21
N PHE A 158 -20.66 68.00 -44.70
CA PHE A 158 -19.47 67.19 -44.51
C PHE A 158 -19.01 67.22 -43.05
N GLU A 159 -18.99 68.41 -42.42
CA GLU A 159 -18.63 68.55 -41.00
C GLU A 159 -19.58 67.79 -40.07
N GLU A 160 -20.88 67.79 -40.37
CA GLU A 160 -21.87 67.01 -39.64
C GLU A 160 -21.58 65.50 -39.71
N ILE A 161 -21.34 64.97 -40.91
CA ILE A 161 -20.99 63.54 -41.10
C ILE A 161 -19.66 63.20 -40.43
N GLN A 162 -18.68 64.11 -40.46
CA GLN A 162 -17.41 63.94 -39.77
C GLN A 162 -17.62 63.81 -38.25
N LYS A 163 -18.49 64.63 -37.64
CA LYS A 163 -18.83 64.51 -36.21
C LYS A 163 -19.47 63.16 -35.90
N VAL A 164 -20.41 62.69 -36.71
CA VAL A 164 -21.05 61.37 -36.53
C VAL A 164 -20.05 60.23 -36.67
N TYR A 165 -19.10 60.31 -37.61
CA TYR A 165 -18.01 59.34 -37.74
C TYR A 165 -17.10 59.31 -36.50
N LEU A 166 -16.71 60.49 -35.99
CA LEU A 166 -15.90 60.59 -34.78
C LEU A 166 -16.63 59.99 -33.57
N GLN A 167 -17.93 60.23 -33.43
CA GLN A 167 -18.76 59.61 -32.40
C GLN A 167 -18.78 58.08 -32.51
N ALA A 168 -18.97 57.54 -33.73
CA ALA A 168 -18.92 56.08 -33.96
C ALA A 168 -17.53 55.49 -33.66
N LYS A 169 -16.45 56.22 -33.94
CA LYS A 169 -15.08 55.83 -33.59
C LYS A 169 -14.87 55.73 -32.08
N GLU A 170 -15.36 56.72 -31.32
CA GLU A 170 -15.28 56.69 -29.87
C GLU A 170 -16.15 55.58 -29.26
N GLN A 171 -17.34 55.31 -29.85
CA GLN A 171 -18.17 54.17 -29.45
C GLN A 171 -17.48 52.83 -29.69
N LEU A 172 -16.81 52.65 -30.83
CA LEU A 172 -16.00 51.46 -31.11
C LEU A 172 -14.90 51.29 -30.05
N LYS A 173 -14.15 52.36 -29.76
CA LYS A 173 -13.09 52.33 -28.75
C LYS A 173 -13.63 51.99 -27.35
N ALA A 174 -14.80 52.52 -26.99
CA ALA A 174 -15.46 52.21 -25.73
C ALA A 174 -15.89 50.74 -25.66
N ALA A 175 -16.43 50.18 -26.75
CA ALA A 175 -16.81 48.77 -26.83
C ALA A 175 -15.58 47.83 -26.76
N GLN A 176 -14.47 48.21 -27.39
CA GLN A 176 -13.19 47.48 -27.29
C GLN A 176 -12.67 47.45 -25.85
N ALA A 177 -12.66 48.60 -25.18
CA ALA A 177 -12.25 48.70 -23.78
C ALA A 177 -13.15 47.86 -22.86
N ALA A 178 -14.47 47.86 -23.12
CA ALA A 178 -15.42 47.03 -22.37
C ALA A 178 -15.16 45.53 -22.56
N LEU A 179 -14.88 45.07 -23.79
CA LEU A 179 -14.49 43.68 -24.02
C LEU A 179 -13.21 43.31 -23.28
N GLN A 180 -12.20 44.17 -23.34
CA GLN A 180 -10.91 43.93 -22.68
C GLN A 180 -11.07 43.81 -21.15
N ALA A 181 -11.96 44.60 -20.55
CA ALA A 181 -12.28 44.52 -19.13
C ALA A 181 -12.96 43.19 -18.76
N GLU A 182 -13.91 42.70 -19.59
CA GLU A 182 -14.55 41.39 -19.36
C GLU A 182 -13.59 40.22 -19.58
N GLU A 183 -12.68 40.33 -20.56
CA GLU A 183 -11.63 39.32 -20.77
C GLU A 183 -10.67 39.25 -19.58
N ALA A 184 -10.32 40.39 -18.97
CA ALA A 184 -9.54 40.43 -17.74
C ALA A 184 -10.27 39.73 -16.58
N ARG A 185 -11.57 40.01 -16.39
CA ARG A 185 -12.42 39.32 -15.39
C ARG A 185 -12.48 37.81 -15.62
N LEU A 186 -12.55 37.37 -16.88
CA LEU A 186 -12.49 35.95 -17.22
C LEU A 186 -11.15 35.32 -16.83
N GLN A 187 -10.03 36.01 -16.99
CA GLN A 187 -8.72 35.52 -16.55
C GLN A 187 -8.65 35.40 -15.02
N GLU A 188 -9.19 36.37 -14.29
CA GLU A 188 -9.30 36.29 -12.82
C GLU A 188 -10.17 35.11 -12.38
N ALA A 189 -11.32 34.89 -13.04
CA ALA A 189 -12.18 33.73 -12.78
C ALA A 189 -11.45 32.41 -13.07
N LYS A 190 -10.68 32.34 -14.16
CA LYS A 190 -9.84 31.17 -14.47
C LYS A 190 -8.74 30.96 -13.44
N ALA A 191 -8.18 32.02 -12.85
CA ALA A 191 -7.18 31.92 -11.80
C ALA A 191 -7.72 31.22 -10.53
N LEU A 192 -9.03 31.26 -10.26
CA LEU A 192 -9.65 30.45 -9.20
C LEU A 192 -9.45 28.94 -9.43
N THR A 193 -9.29 28.50 -10.67
CA THR A 193 -8.95 27.10 -11.03
C THR A 193 -7.52 26.73 -10.59
N LEU A 194 -6.64 27.70 -10.34
CA LEU A 194 -5.33 27.39 -9.75
C LEU A 194 -5.47 26.95 -8.29
N LYS A 195 -6.46 27.49 -7.56
CA LYS A 195 -6.77 27.05 -6.19
C LYS A 195 -7.26 25.60 -6.17
N THR A 196 -8.05 25.18 -7.16
CA THR A 196 -8.49 23.77 -7.26
C THR A 196 -7.31 22.83 -7.51
N LYS A 197 -6.36 23.22 -8.38
CA LYS A 197 -5.13 22.44 -8.61
C LYS A 197 -4.27 22.33 -7.35
N ALA A 198 -4.10 23.41 -6.59
CA ALA A 198 -3.37 23.39 -5.32
C ALA A 198 -4.03 22.45 -4.30
N LEU A 199 -5.37 22.47 -4.22
CA LEU A 199 -6.13 21.60 -3.33
C LEU A 199 -6.03 20.12 -3.75
N GLN A 200 -6.09 19.84 -5.06
CA GLN A 200 -5.84 18.49 -5.59
C GLN A 200 -4.45 17.97 -5.24
N ALA A 201 -3.42 18.82 -5.35
CA ALA A 201 -2.07 18.43 -4.95
C ALA A 201 -1.99 18.10 -3.45
N LYS A 202 -2.70 18.87 -2.60
CA LYS A 202 -2.78 18.61 -1.16
C LYS A 202 -3.50 17.29 -0.84
N ILE A 203 -4.61 17.00 -1.52
CA ILE A 203 -5.33 15.71 -1.42
C ILE A 203 -4.39 14.56 -1.78
N LYS A 204 -3.68 14.66 -2.90
CA LYS A 204 -2.73 13.63 -3.35
C LYS A 204 -1.60 13.41 -2.34
N ALA A 205 -1.10 14.47 -1.70
CA ALA A 205 -0.09 14.36 -0.66
C ALA A 205 -0.64 13.63 0.59
N MET A 206 -1.87 13.94 1.01
CA MET A 206 -2.54 13.26 2.13
C MET A 206 -2.81 11.79 1.83
N ASP A 207 -3.22 11.45 0.60
CA ASP A 207 -3.39 10.06 0.17
C ASP A 207 -2.09 9.27 0.30
N LYS A 208 -0.95 9.87 -0.05
CA LYS A 208 0.38 9.24 0.11
C LYS A 208 0.77 9.07 1.57
N GLU A 209 0.43 10.04 2.43
CA GLU A 209 0.63 9.92 3.88
C GLU A 209 -0.19 8.77 4.45
N ILE A 210 -1.47 8.66 4.11
CA ILE A 210 -2.36 7.56 4.52
C ILE A 210 -1.81 6.21 4.04
N LEU A 211 -1.34 6.13 2.79
CA LEU A 211 -0.75 4.90 2.26
C LEU A 211 0.49 4.46 3.05
N SER A 212 1.35 5.41 3.43
CA SER A 212 2.51 5.13 4.29
C SER A 212 2.08 4.59 5.66
N LEU A 213 1.09 5.20 6.30
CA LEU A 213 0.54 4.73 7.57
C LEU A 213 -0.10 3.32 7.44
N LYS A 214 -0.79 3.05 6.33
CA LYS A 214 -1.34 1.72 6.02
C LYS A 214 -0.23 0.66 5.88
N ALA A 215 0.89 1.00 5.24
CA ALA A 215 2.04 0.10 5.13
C ALA A 215 2.67 -0.18 6.50
N GLN A 216 2.78 0.84 7.37
CA GLN A 216 3.22 0.66 8.75
C GLN A 216 2.26 -0.25 9.54
N LEU A 217 0.95 -0.06 9.38
CA LEU A 217 -0.05 -0.94 10.02
C LEU A 217 0.05 -2.38 9.51
N GLN A 218 0.30 -2.57 8.22
CA GLN A 218 0.49 -3.90 7.64
C GLN A 218 1.73 -4.59 8.21
N ARG A 219 2.82 -3.86 8.41
CA ARG A 219 4.02 -4.37 9.09
C ARG A 219 3.72 -4.84 10.50
N ILE A 220 3.06 -4.00 11.32
CA ILE A 220 2.69 -4.38 12.69
C ILE A 220 1.74 -5.60 12.69
N LYS A 221 0.79 -5.67 11.76
CA LYS A 221 -0.08 -6.84 11.63
C LYS A 221 0.68 -8.12 11.26
N LEU A 222 1.72 -8.00 10.45
CA LEU A 222 2.60 -9.13 10.14
C LEU A 222 3.38 -9.56 11.39
N ASP A 223 3.89 -8.60 12.16
CA ASP A 223 4.58 -8.88 13.42
C ASP A 223 3.64 -9.56 14.43
N ILE A 224 2.38 -9.11 14.54
CA ILE A 224 1.34 -9.78 15.33
C ILE A 224 1.10 -11.21 14.84
N LYS A 225 1.04 -11.43 13.52
CA LYS A 225 0.86 -12.78 12.98
C LYS A 225 2.05 -13.69 13.34
N LYS A 226 3.25 -13.14 13.38
CA LYS A 226 4.50 -13.84 13.74
C LYS A 226 4.66 -14.09 15.24
N THR A 227 3.78 -13.54 16.10
CA THR A 227 3.78 -13.88 17.53
C THR A 227 3.27 -15.30 17.78
N VAL A 228 2.53 -15.89 16.82
CA VAL A 228 2.16 -17.30 16.85
C VAL A 228 3.22 -18.08 16.08
N ILE A 229 4.06 -18.81 16.81
CA ILE A 229 5.10 -19.66 16.23
C ILE A 229 4.42 -20.90 15.67
N ARG A 230 4.66 -21.19 14.39
CA ARG A 230 4.05 -22.33 13.68
C ARG A 230 5.12 -23.29 13.16
N ALA A 231 4.73 -24.55 13.00
CA ALA A 231 5.60 -25.55 12.37
C ALA A 231 5.82 -25.21 10.88
N PRO A 232 7.07 -25.14 10.41
CA PRO A 232 7.39 -24.86 9.00
C PRO A 232 7.22 -26.09 8.09
N SER A 233 7.10 -27.29 8.66
CA SER A 233 6.83 -28.54 7.96
C SER A 233 6.28 -29.58 8.93
N ASP A 234 5.75 -30.68 8.40
CA ASP A 234 5.40 -31.85 9.21
C ASP A 234 6.63 -32.38 9.98
N GLY A 235 6.41 -32.84 11.21
CA GLY A 235 7.49 -33.36 12.04
C GLY A 235 7.08 -33.77 13.45
N ILE A 236 8.09 -34.13 14.25
CA ILE A 236 7.91 -34.47 15.67
C ILE A 236 8.70 -33.46 16.50
N VAL A 237 8.07 -32.90 17.53
CA VAL A 237 8.72 -32.00 18.49
C VAL A 237 9.75 -32.81 19.27
N TYR A 238 11.04 -32.60 19.01
CA TYR A 238 12.12 -33.32 19.70
C TYR A 238 12.31 -32.78 21.10
N ARG A 239 12.61 -31.49 21.18
CA ARG A 239 12.96 -30.80 22.41
C ARG A 239 12.39 -29.39 22.43
N LYS A 240 11.93 -28.99 23.60
CA LYS A 240 11.53 -27.63 23.92
C LYS A 240 12.75 -26.88 24.45
N LEU A 241 13.02 -25.69 23.91
CA LEU A 241 14.18 -24.86 24.27
C LEU A 241 13.80 -23.60 25.08
N THR A 242 12.50 -23.36 25.30
CA THR A 242 12.00 -22.23 26.07
C THR A 242 10.84 -22.61 26.97
N GLU A 243 10.61 -21.84 28.03
CA GLU A 243 9.52 -22.04 28.97
C GLU A 243 8.47 -20.91 28.92
N GLU A 244 7.26 -21.21 29.40
CA GLU A 244 6.22 -20.20 29.56
C GLU A 244 6.70 -19.10 30.51
N GLY A 245 6.50 -17.85 30.12
CA GLY A 245 6.95 -16.68 30.85
C GLY A 245 8.37 -16.20 30.53
N GLU A 246 9.15 -16.97 29.77
CA GLU A 246 10.49 -16.57 29.32
C GLU A 246 10.40 -15.45 28.27
N VAL A 247 11.39 -14.56 28.24
CA VAL A 247 11.48 -13.45 27.28
C VAL A 247 12.52 -13.81 26.23
N LEU A 248 12.05 -13.95 24.98
CA LEU A 248 12.91 -14.27 23.85
C LEU A 248 13.31 -13.00 23.11
N GLY A 249 14.60 -12.92 22.77
CA GLY A 249 15.12 -11.93 21.83
C GLY A 249 14.81 -12.30 20.37
N PRO A 250 15.16 -11.44 19.40
CA PRO A 250 15.06 -11.76 17.98
C PRO A 250 15.85 -13.05 17.68
N MET A 251 15.26 -13.95 16.91
CA MET A 251 15.85 -15.25 16.54
C MET A 251 16.12 -16.20 17.73
N GLY A 252 15.53 -15.94 18.90
CA GLY A 252 15.61 -16.84 20.05
C GLY A 252 15.04 -18.22 19.74
N PRO A 253 15.77 -19.32 20.00
CA PRO A 253 15.30 -20.67 19.70
C PRO A 253 14.18 -21.11 20.64
N VAL A 254 13.17 -21.79 20.11
CA VAL A 254 11.94 -22.16 20.83
C VAL A 254 11.75 -23.67 20.85
N PHE A 255 11.88 -24.32 19.70
CA PHE A 255 11.75 -25.79 19.56
C PHE A 255 12.78 -26.36 18.61
N VAL A 256 13.08 -27.65 18.78
CA VAL A 256 13.75 -28.48 17.77
C VAL A 256 12.74 -29.47 17.20
N LEU A 257 12.51 -29.45 15.89
CA LEU A 257 11.69 -30.43 15.17
C LEU A 257 12.58 -31.46 14.49
N LEU A 258 12.15 -32.73 14.51
CA LEU A 258 12.68 -33.75 13.63
C LEU A 258 11.82 -33.80 12.37
N LYS A 259 12.44 -33.59 11.22
CA LYS A 259 11.76 -33.78 9.94
C LYS A 259 11.69 -35.27 9.61
N PRO A 260 10.52 -35.82 9.25
CA PRO A 260 10.46 -37.18 8.76
C PRO A 260 11.17 -37.23 7.41
N ARG A 261 12.25 -38.02 7.31
CA ARG A 261 12.96 -38.23 6.06
C ARG A 261 12.02 -38.97 5.12
N SER A 262 11.63 -38.33 4.00
CA SER A 262 10.95 -39.03 2.92
C SER A 262 11.90 -40.10 2.38
N LEU A 263 11.61 -41.36 2.66
CA LEU A 263 12.28 -42.52 2.04
C LEU A 263 11.86 -42.67 0.58
#